data_AF-A0A1F4BX03-F1
#
_entry.id   AF-A0A1F4BX03-F1
#
_cell.length_a   1.000
_cell.length_b   1.000
_cell.length_c   1.000
_cell.angle_alpha   90.00
_cell.angle_beta   90.00
_cell.angle_gamma   90.00
#
_symmetry.space_group_name_H-M   'P 1'
#
loop_
_entity.id
_entity.type
_entity.pdbx_description
1 polymer ?
#
loop_
_entity_poly.entity_id
_entity_poly.type
_entity_poly.pdbx_seq_one_letter_code
_entity_poly.pdbx_strand_id
1 'polypeptide(L)' 'MPYYIYKVFGFPIRRLEKLEQHPAFPDASARAKMLRAALTSAEEGSIKMILADNELHAEDLLSQQRAPQPNPNDD' A
#
# COMPACT_ATOMS: atom_id res chain seq x y z
N MET A 1 -11.98 -2.13 -11.82
CA MET A 1 -11.17 -1.60 -10.71
C MET A 1 -9.77 -2.20 -10.81
N PRO A 2 -8.74 -1.43 -11.16
CA PRO A 2 -7.37 -1.92 -11.14
C PRO A 2 -6.79 -1.93 -9.71
N TYR A 3 -5.72 -2.70 -9.56
CA TYR A 3 -4.86 -2.68 -8.38
C TYR A 3 -3.79 -1.61 -8.55
N TYR A 4 -3.68 -0.73 -7.58
CA TYR A 4 -2.63 0.27 -7.47
C TYR A 4 -1.59 -0.16 -6.46
N ILE A 5 -0.31 0.04 -6.80
CA ILE A 5 0.83 -0.23 -5.93
C ILE A 5 1.50 1.10 -5.59
N TYR A 6 1.64 1.36 -4.29
CA TYR A 6 2.23 2.57 -3.74
C TYR A 6 3.38 2.24 -2.80
N LYS A 7 4.40 3.10 -2.81
CA LYS A 7 5.39 3.22 -1.74
C LYS A 7 4.91 4.27 -0.75
N VAL A 8 4.79 3.88 0.51
CA VAL A 8 4.30 4.73 1.60
C VAL A 8 5.47 5.06 2.51
N PHE A 9 5.85 6.33 2.53
CA PHE A 9 6.86 6.86 3.45
C PHE A 9 6.15 7.36 4.71
N GLY A 10 6.66 6.98 5.88
CA GLY A 10 6.08 7.39 7.17
C GLY A 10 6.79 8.55 7.85
N PHE A 11 8.04 8.83 7.46
CA PHE A 11 8.92 9.82 8.09
C PHE A 11 9.82 10.48 7.03
N PRO A 12 10.17 11.78 7.16
CA PRO A 12 9.69 12.75 8.16
C PRO A 12 8.26 13.24 7.91
N ILE A 13 7.72 13.03 6.71
CA ILE A 13 6.35 13.38 6.34
C ILE A 13 5.72 12.17 5.66
N ARG A 14 4.44 11.92 5.94
CA ARG A 14 3.71 10.85 5.27
C ARG A 14 3.54 11.19 3.78
N ARG A 15 4.14 10.39 2.90
CA ARG A 15 4.05 10.55 1.44
C ARG A 15 3.61 9.25 0.78
N LEU A 16 2.72 9.36 -0.19
CA LEU A 16 2.32 8.28 -1.08
C LEU A 16 3.01 8.50 -2.42
N GLU A 17 3.66 7.46 -2.94
CA GLU A 17 4.28 7.49 -4.26
C GLU A 17 3.76 6.32 -5.08
N LYS A 18 3.01 6.61 -6.15
CA LYS A 18 2.49 5.58 -7.05
C LYS A 18 3.65 4.95 -7.82
N LEU A 19 3.75 3.62 -7.74
CA LEU A 19 4.75 2.86 -8.47
C LEU A 19 4.18 2.27 -9.76
N GLU A 20 3.08 1.53 -9.64
CA GLU A 20 2.50 0.75 -10.74
C GLU A 20 0.99 0.62 -10.57
N GLN A 21 0.29 0.30 -11.67
CA GLN A 21 -1.10 -0.12 -11.66
C GLN A 21 -1.29 -1.35 -12.55
N HIS A 22 -2.17 -2.26 -12.14
CA HIS A 22 -2.41 -3.53 -12.83
C HIS A 22 -3.90 -3.84 -12.89
N PRO A 23 -4.44 -4.30 -14.02
CA PRO A 23 -5.86 -4.62 -14.12
C PRO A 23 -6.24 -5.90 -13.35
N ALA A 24 -5.28 -6.76 -13.04
CA ALA A 24 -5.49 -8.07 -12.44
C ALA A 24 -4.65 -8.29 -11.18
N PHE A 25 -5.23 -9.00 -10.19
CA PHE A 25 -4.58 -9.33 -8.93
C PHE A 25 -3.28 -10.14 -9.07
N PRO A 26 -3.21 -11.19 -9.93
CA PRO A 26 -2.01 -12.02 -10.02
C PRO A 26 -0.76 -11.20 -10.37
N ASP A 27 -0.87 -10.30 -11.36
CA ASP A 27 0.21 -9.42 -11.78
C ASP A 27 0.56 -8.42 -10.69
N ALA A 28 -0.46 -7.75 -10.12
CA ALA A 28 -0.26 -6.78 -9.04
C ALA A 28 0.46 -7.40 -7.83
N SER A 29 0.04 -8.59 -7.42
CA SER A 29 0.59 -9.31 -6.27
C SER A 29 2.04 -9.74 -6.50
N ALA A 30 2.34 -10.27 -7.70
CA ALA A 30 3.70 -10.63 -8.07
C ALA A 30 4.63 -9.40 -8.04
N ARG A 31 4.20 -8.29 -8.63
CA ARG A 31 4.95 -7.02 -8.63
C ARG A 31 5.13 -6.47 -7.22
N ALA A 32 4.08 -6.44 -6.41
CA ALA A 32 4.17 -5.98 -5.03
C ALA A 32 5.12 -6.83 -4.18
N LYS A 33 5.20 -8.15 -4.42
CA LYS A 33 6.18 -9.03 -3.76
C LYS A 33 7.61 -8.70 -4.20
N MET A 34 7.86 -8.52 -5.49
CA MET A 34 9.18 -8.13 -6.00
C MET A 34 9.63 -6.78 -5.43
N LEU A 35 8.74 -5.79 -5.40
CA LEU A 35 9.02 -4.45 -4.84
C LEU A 35 9.32 -4.51 -3.34
N ARG A 36 8.62 -5.37 -2.59
CA ARG A 36 8.94 -5.61 -1.16
C ARG A 36 10.27 -6.30 -0.96
N ALA A 37 10.63 -7.26 -1.80
CA ALA A 37 11.92 -7.93 -1.73
C ALA A 37 13.08 -6.99 -2.09
N ALA A 38 12.83 -5.96 -2.90
CA ALA A 38 13.80 -4.93 -3.26
C ALA A 38 13.98 -3.84 -2.19
N LEU A 39 13.06 -3.71 -1.22
CA LEU A 39 13.24 -2.82 -0.08
C LEU A 39 14.31 -3.40 0.84
N THR A 40 15.39 -2.64 1.03
CA THR A 40 16.55 -3.04 1.83
C THR A 40 16.47 -2.54 3.26
N SER A 41 15.71 -1.46 3.50
CA SER A 41 15.52 -0.87 4.82
C SER A 41 14.07 -0.45 5.06
N ALA A 42 13.63 -0.53 6.31
CA ALA A 42 12.33 -0.03 6.74
C ALA A 42 12.21 1.50 6.60
N GLU A 43 13.34 2.21 6.62
CA GLU A 43 13.43 3.66 6.39
C GLU A 43 13.03 4.06 4.96
N GLU A 44 13.12 3.13 4.00
CA GLU A 44 12.67 3.37 2.64
C GLU A 44 11.13 3.41 2.55
N GLY A 45 10.41 3.09 3.62
CA GLY A 45 8.95 3.04 3.65
C GLY A 45 8.40 1.64 3.36
N SER A 46 7.10 1.57 3.04
CA SER A 46 6.39 0.30 2.89
C SER A 46 5.63 0.22 1.57
N ILE A 47 5.65 -0.95 0.92
CA ILE A 47 4.85 -1.18 -0.29
C ILE A 47 3.43 -1.61 0.10
N LYS A 48 2.45 -0.81 -0.31
CA LYS A 48 1.01 -1.09 -0.18
C LYS A 48 0.41 -1.35 -1.55
N MET A 49 -0.51 -2.30 -1.61
CA MET A 49 -1.30 -2.61 -2.81
C MET A 49 -2.77 -2.48 -2.44
N ILE A 50 -3.55 -1.81 -3.29
CA ILE A 50 -4.97 -1.56 -3.04
C ILE A 50 -5.78 -1.66 -4.32
N LEU A 51 -6.98 -2.23 -4.23
CA LEU A 51 -7.97 -2.23 -5.30
C LEU A 51 -8.79 -0.93 -5.19
N ALA A 52 -8.87 -0.15 -6.26
CA ALA A 52 -9.64 1.10 -6.26
C ALA A 52 -10.24 1.38 -7.65
N ASP A 53 -11.16 2.35 -7.71
CA ASP A 53 -11.79 2.79 -8.96
C ASP A 53 -10.85 3.62 -9.82
N ASN A 54 -10.07 4.49 -9.17
CA ASN A 54 -9.11 5.39 -9.77
C ASN A 54 -7.99 5.72 -8.78
N GLU A 55 -7.02 6.52 -9.24
CA GLU A 55 -5.85 6.92 -8.44
C GLU A 55 -6.23 7.73 -7.19
N LEU A 56 -7.15 8.69 -7.31
CA LEU A 56 -7.62 9.52 -6.21
C LEU A 56 -8.30 8.68 -5.12
N HIS A 57 -9.12 7.72 -5.51
CA HIS A 57 -9.76 6.77 -4.59
C HIS A 57 -8.71 5.89 -3.89
N ALA A 58 -7.66 5.46 -4.61
CA ALA A 58 -6.56 4.70 -4.01
C ALA A 58 -5.81 5.53 -2.95
N GLU A 59 -5.50 6.79 -3.24
CA GLU A 59 -4.81 7.68 -2.31
C GLU A 59 -5.65 8.00 -1.07
N ASP A 60 -6.96 8.21 -1.24
CA ASP A 60 -7.88 8.42 -0.13
C ASP A 60 -7.88 7.22 0.82
N LEU A 61 -8.09 6.01 0.30
CA LEU A 61 -8.06 4.77 1.07
C LEU A 61 -6.71 4.52 1.75
N LEU A 62 -5.61 4.90 1.10
CA LEU A 62 -4.26 4.80 1.67
C LEU A 62 -3.97 5.87 2.70
N SER A 63 -4.70 6.99 2.70
CA SER A 63 -4.55 8.11 3.63
C SER A 63 -5.37 7.93 4.91
N GLN A 64 -6.47 7.18 4.86
CA GLN A 64 -7.27 6.85 6.04
C GLN A 64 -6.41 6.17 7.12
N GLN A 65 -6.41 6.72 8.34
CA GLN A 65 -5.85 6.04 9.51
C GLN A 65 -6.78 4.87 9.87
N ARG A 66 -6.35 3.64 9.61
CA ARG A 66 -7.07 2.47 10.13
C ARG A 66 -6.84 2.41 11.63
N ALA A 67 -7.91 2.49 12.41
CA ALA A 67 -7.84 2.14 13.83
C ALA A 67 -7.31 0.69 13.93
N PRO A 68 -6.41 0.40 14.89
CA PRO A 68 -6.02 -0.97 15.17
C PRO A 68 -7.30 -1.77 15.46
N GLN A 69 -7.40 -2.94 14.85
CA GLN A 69 -8.54 -3.83 15.05
C GLN A 69 -8.56 -4.22 16.53
N PRO A 70 -9.71 -4.15 17.23
CA PRO A 70 -9.78 -4.53 18.64
C PRO A 70 -9.29 -5.96 18.79
N ASN A 71 -8.38 -6.18 19.75
CA ASN A 71 -7.84 -7.51 20.00
C ASN A 71 -8.98 -8.41 20.49
N PRO A 72 -9.25 -9.56 19.84
CA PRO A 72 -10.30 -10.48 20.27
C PRO A 72 -9.98 -11.22 21.59
N ASN A 73 -8.99 -10.75 22.35
CA ASN A 73 -8.47 -11.37 23.56
C ASN A 73 -8.44 -10.39 24.76
N ASP A 74 -9.11 -9.24 24.63
CA ASP A 74 -9.47 -8.37 25.75
C ASP A 74 -10.85 -8.82 26.30
N ASP A 75 -10.88 -9.93 27.04
CA ASP A 75 -12.01 -10.35 27.90
C ASP A 75 -11.47 -11.10 29.13
#